data_AF-A0A9D9EC02-F1
#
_entry.id   AF-A0A9D9EC02-F1
#
_cell.length_a   1.000
_cell.length_b   1.000
_cell.length_c   1.000
_cell.angle_alpha   90.00
_cell.angle_beta   90.00
_cell.angle_gamma   90.00
#
_symmetry.space_group_name_H-M   'P 1'
#
loop_
_entity.id
_entity.type
_entity.pdbx_description
1 polymer ?
#
loop_
_entity_poly.entity_id
_entity_poly.type
_entity_poly.pdbx_seq_one_letter_code
_entity_poly.pdbx_strand_id
1 'polypeptide(L)'
;MNKEDKIAIIKGLFWDYDIKPEAYLWIAEHPDEADRKDLQHFFIKAFERLRWHDLIGIFGIETVKRLLTEETRRGLRKEARGRFDSACAILQGKPLTITRQDIENRKRALKPFLSGRWYGV
;
A
#
# COMPACT_ATOMS: atom_id res chain seq x y z
N MET A 1 0.32 -17.45 1.75
CA MET A 1 1.73 -17.01 1.65
C MET A 1 2.53 -17.81 2.65
N ASN A 2 3.64 -18.43 2.23
CA ASN A 2 4.40 -19.29 3.12
C ASN A 2 5.25 -18.46 4.10
N LYS A 3 5.63 -19.01 5.26
CA LYS A 3 6.36 -18.26 6.30
C LYS A 3 7.68 -17.68 5.79
N GLU A 4 8.40 -18.44 4.97
CA GLU A 4 9.66 -18.04 4.36
C GLU A 4 9.48 -16.86 3.39
N ASP A 5 8.41 -16.85 2.60
CA ASP A 5 8.06 -15.75 1.69
C ASP A 5 7.79 -14.47 2.47
N LYS A 6 7.08 -14.58 3.61
CA LYS A 6 6.83 -13.43 4.50
C LYS A 6 8.14 -12.84 5.00
N ILE A 7 9.06 -13.68 5.47
CA ILE A 7 10.36 -13.24 5.98
C ILE A 7 11.19 -12.58 4.88
N ALA A 8 11.19 -13.12 3.66
CA ALA A 8 11.90 -12.55 2.53
C ALA A 8 11.38 -11.13 2.19
N ILE A 9 10.05 -10.94 2.19
CA ILE A 9 9.43 -9.64 1.95
C ILE A 9 9.76 -8.66 3.09
N ILE A 10 9.71 -9.10 4.34
CA ILE A 10 10.05 -8.26 5.51
C ILE A 10 11.52 -7.83 5.48
N LYS A 11 12.44 -8.72 5.10
CA LYS A 11 13.85 -8.38 4.88
C LYS A 11 14.02 -7.33 3.77
N GLY A 12 13.23 -7.40 2.69
CA GLY A 12 13.24 -6.36 1.64
C GLY A 12 12.68 -5.01 2.08
N LEU A 13 11.77 -5.02 3.07
CA LEU A 13 11.16 -3.79 3.61
C LEU A 13 12.12 -2.99 4.48
N PHE A 14 12.97 -3.68 5.24
CA PHE A 14 13.93 -3.07 6.15
C PHE A 14 15.35 -3.40 5.70
N TRP A 15 16.00 -2.43 5.05
CA TRP A 15 17.38 -2.60 4.59
C TRP A 15 18.40 -2.47 5.74
N ASP A 16 17.98 -1.99 6.92
CA ASP A 16 18.87 -1.95 8.08
C ASP A 16 19.12 -3.35 8.63
N TYR A 17 20.41 -3.70 8.68
CA TYR A 17 20.91 -5.05 9.01
C TYR A 17 20.64 -5.48 10.46
N ASP A 18 20.21 -4.58 11.35
CA ASP A 18 20.00 -4.87 12.78
C ASP A 18 18.54 -5.22 13.13
N ILE A 19 17.66 -5.26 12.13
CA ILE A 19 16.25 -5.58 12.34
C ILE A 19 16.04 -7.09 12.27
N LYS A 20 15.57 -7.68 13.38
CA LYS A 20 15.12 -9.09 13.45
C LYS A 20 13.80 -9.27 12.69
N PRO A 21 13.79 -9.90 11.51
CA PRO A 21 12.57 -10.03 10.69
C PRO A 21 11.48 -10.86 11.38
N GLU A 22 11.90 -11.76 12.27
CA GLU A 22 11.04 -12.61 13.10
C GLU A 22 10.19 -11.80 14.06
N ALA A 23 10.72 -10.70 14.62
CA ALA A 23 9.97 -9.82 15.51
C ALA A 23 8.84 -9.10 14.75
N TYR A 24 9.12 -8.63 13.53
CA TYR A 24 8.11 -7.99 12.67
C TYR A 24 7.08 -8.98 12.14
N LEU A 25 7.50 -10.22 11.87
CA LEU A 25 6.56 -11.29 11.57
C LEU A 25 5.63 -11.56 12.74
N TRP A 26 6.17 -11.62 13.97
CA TRP A 26 5.38 -11.80 15.19
C TRP A 26 4.37 -10.65 15.36
N ILE A 27 4.78 -9.40 15.14
CA ILE A 27 3.91 -8.22 15.17
C ILE A 27 2.77 -8.34 14.15
N ALA A 28 3.04 -8.85 12.94
CA ALA A 28 2.00 -9.06 11.93
C ALA A 28 1.04 -10.20 12.28
N GLU A 29 1.52 -11.25 12.96
CA GLU A 29 0.71 -12.41 13.35
C GLU A 29 -0.10 -12.16 14.63
N HIS A 30 0.40 -11.32 15.54
CA HIS A 30 -0.23 -11.01 16.84
C HIS A 30 -0.49 -9.50 16.97
N PRO A 31 -1.32 -8.91 16.08
CA PRO A 31 -1.52 -7.46 16.04
C PRO A 31 -2.30 -6.89 17.23
N ASP A 32 -2.85 -7.76 18.10
CA ASP A 32 -3.56 -7.37 19.33
C ASP A 32 -2.62 -7.33 20.56
N GLU A 33 -1.53 -8.10 20.52
CA GLU A 33 -0.53 -8.17 21.59
C GLU A 33 0.66 -7.24 21.32
N ALA A 34 0.87 -6.87 20.05
CA ALA A 34 1.94 -5.97 19.65
C ALA A 34 1.65 -4.51 20.04
N ASP A 35 2.73 -3.77 20.31
CA ASP A 35 2.64 -2.34 20.54
C ASP A 35 2.02 -1.63 19.33
N ARG A 36 0.96 -0.86 19.58
CA ARG A 36 0.20 -0.17 18.52
C ARG A 36 1.10 0.73 17.67
N LYS A 37 2.09 1.38 18.28
CA LYS A 37 3.05 2.23 17.57
C LYS A 37 3.93 1.44 16.60
N ASP A 38 4.42 0.29 17.02
CA ASP A 38 5.29 -0.56 16.21
C ASP A 38 4.52 -1.21 15.06
N LEU A 39 3.30 -1.69 15.34
CA LEU A 39 2.39 -2.21 14.33
C LEU A 39 2.07 -1.15 13.26
N GLN A 40 1.77 0.08 13.70
CA GLN A 40 1.42 1.17 12.79
C GLN A 40 2.65 1.64 11.98
N HIS A 41 3.82 1.72 12.61
CA HIS A 41 5.08 2.03 11.93
C HIS A 41 5.40 0.98 10.86
N PHE A 42 5.30 -0.31 11.22
CA PHE A 42 5.54 -1.41 10.30
C PHE A 42 4.55 -1.39 9.14
N PHE A 43 3.27 -1.19 9.41
CA PHE A 43 2.25 -1.11 8.37
C PHE A 43 2.49 0.05 7.40
N ILE A 44 2.87 1.24 7.89
CA ILE A 44 3.20 2.38 7.02
C ILE A 44 4.38 2.05 6.11
N LYS A 45 5.47 1.51 6.68
CA LYS A 45 6.66 1.12 5.90
C LYS A 45 6.34 0.06 4.86
N ALA A 46 5.52 -0.92 5.23
CA ALA A 46 5.07 -1.96 4.34
C ALA A 46 4.21 -1.37 3.20
N PHE A 47 3.28 -0.47 3.51
CA PHE A 47 2.39 0.15 2.53
C PHE A 47 3.13 1.05 1.52
N GLU A 48 4.19 1.73 1.95
CA GLU A 48 4.97 2.58 1.05
C GLU A 48 5.68 1.80 -0.06
N ARG A 49 6.14 0.58 0.27
CA ARG A 49 6.99 -0.26 -0.60
C ARG A 49 6.24 -1.41 -1.28
N LEU A 50 5.17 -1.93 -0.69
CA LEU A 50 4.41 -3.07 -1.19
C LEU A 50 3.06 -2.66 -1.78
N ARG A 51 2.44 -3.58 -2.52
CA ARG A 51 1.06 -3.42 -2.97
C ARG A 51 0.11 -3.87 -1.86
N TRP A 52 -1.10 -3.33 -1.87
CA TRP A 52 -2.11 -3.63 -0.84
C TRP A 52 -2.47 -5.13 -0.75
N HIS A 53 -2.38 -5.87 -1.86
CA HIS A 53 -2.58 -7.33 -1.86
C HIS A 53 -1.53 -8.07 -1.04
N ASP A 54 -0.27 -7.64 -1.13
CA ASP A 54 0.85 -8.24 -0.40
C ASP A 54 0.70 -8.00 1.12
N LEU A 55 0.17 -6.84 1.50
CA LEU A 55 -0.16 -6.52 2.90
C LEU A 55 -1.22 -7.46 3.49
N ILE A 56 -2.25 -7.80 2.71
CA ILE A 56 -3.25 -8.78 3.13
C ILE A 56 -2.59 -10.15 3.36
N GLY A 57 -1.63 -10.52 2.52
CA GLY A 57 -0.86 -11.76 2.68
C GLY A 57 0.00 -11.78 3.95
N ILE A 58 0.47 -10.63 4.41
CA ILE A 58 1.32 -10.49 5.61
C ILE A 58 0.46 -10.45 6.88
N PHE A 59 -0.43 -9.45 6.97
CA PHE A 59 -1.16 -9.08 8.19
C PHE A 59 -2.56 -9.73 8.29
N GLY A 60 -3.10 -10.24 7.19
CA GLY A 60 -4.50 -10.67 7.10
C GLY A 60 -5.46 -9.51 6.82
N ILE A 61 -6.61 -9.84 6.21
CA ILE A 61 -7.55 -8.83 5.71
C ILE A 61 -8.17 -7.97 6.82
N GLU A 62 -8.50 -8.56 7.97
CA GLU A 62 -9.16 -7.86 9.07
C GLU A 62 -8.21 -6.87 9.76
N THR A 63 -6.95 -7.28 9.97
CA THR A 63 -5.89 -6.41 10.50
C THR A 63 -5.64 -5.23 9.56
N VAL A 64 -5.57 -5.48 8.24
CA VAL A 64 -5.39 -4.41 7.25
C VAL A 64 -6.55 -3.42 7.33
N LYS A 65 -7.81 -3.89 7.33
CA LYS A 65 -8.98 -3.01 7.46
C LYS A 65 -8.93 -2.15 8.72
N ARG A 66 -8.49 -2.71 9.84
CA ARG A 66 -8.33 -1.99 11.11
C ARG A 66 -7.25 -0.91 11.06
N LEU A 67 -6.17 -1.13 10.31
CA LEU A 67 -5.04 -0.21 10.18
C LEU A 67 -5.24 0.86 9.09
N LEU A 68 -6.24 0.70 8.21
CA LEU A 68 -6.65 1.69 7.21
C LEU A 68 -7.41 2.89 7.84
N THR A 69 -6.70 3.65 8.67
CA THR A 69 -7.21 4.84 9.36
C THR A 69 -6.57 6.12 8.84
N GLU A 70 -7.20 7.27 9.15
CA GLU A 70 -6.66 8.59 8.81
C GLU A 70 -5.31 8.86 9.51
N GLU A 71 -5.07 8.25 10.68
CA GLU A 71 -3.80 8.34 11.39
C GLU A 71 -2.66 7.74 10.56
N THR A 72 -2.89 6.54 10.00
CA THR A 72 -1.96 5.88 9.08
C THR A 72 -1.74 6.70 7.81
N ARG A 73 -2.82 7.28 7.25
CA ARG A 73 -2.76 8.17 6.08
C ARG A 73 -1.86 9.39 6.30
N ARG A 74 -1.89 9.98 7.49
CA ARG A 74 -1.06 11.14 7.84
C ARG A 74 0.43 10.78 7.88
N GLY A 75 0.76 9.58 8.39
CA GLY A 75 2.12 9.06 8.45
C GLY A 75 2.71 8.66 7.09
N LEU A 76 1.87 8.45 6.06
CA LEU A 76 2.29 8.14 4.70
C LEU A 76 2.84 9.35 3.95
N ARG A 77 3.91 9.11 3.17
CA ARG A 77 4.41 10.05 2.15
C ARG A 77 3.30 10.48 1.20
N LYS A 78 3.35 11.75 0.73
CA LYS A 78 2.34 12.34 -0.16
C LYS A 78 2.05 11.49 -1.41
N GLU A 79 3.08 10.90 -2.00
CA GLU A 79 2.97 10.03 -3.19
C GLU A 79 2.21 8.72 -2.91
N ALA A 80 2.33 8.19 -1.70
CA ALA A 80 1.68 6.93 -1.30
C ALA A 80 0.22 7.14 -0.87
N ARG A 81 -0.20 8.37 -0.54
CA ARG A 81 -1.57 8.68 -0.10
C ARG A 81 -2.62 8.37 -1.16
N GLY A 82 -2.33 8.60 -2.45
CA GLY A 82 -3.26 8.26 -3.53
C GLY A 82 -3.55 6.75 -3.58
N ARG A 83 -2.50 5.92 -3.50
CA ARG A 83 -2.62 4.45 -3.43
C ARG A 83 -3.35 4.00 -2.17
N PHE A 84 -3.13 4.69 -1.04
CA PHE A 84 -3.82 4.43 0.22
C PHE A 84 -5.32 4.71 0.14
N ASP A 85 -5.70 5.86 -0.42
CA ASP A 85 -7.11 6.24 -0.59
C ASP A 85 -7.84 5.24 -1.51
N SER A 86 -7.18 4.77 -2.57
CA SER A 86 -7.70 3.69 -3.41
C SER A 86 -7.86 2.38 -2.66
N ALA A 87 -6.87 1.96 -1.86
CA ALA A 87 -6.94 0.74 -1.06
C ALA A 87 -8.05 0.81 -0.01
N CYS A 88 -8.20 1.96 0.67
CA CYS A 88 -9.32 2.24 1.57
C CYS A 88 -10.67 2.09 0.86
N ALA A 89 -10.82 2.68 -0.32
CA ALA A 89 -12.06 2.59 -1.08
C ALA A 89 -12.39 1.15 -1.48
N ILE A 90 -11.41 0.41 -2.00
CA ILE A 90 -11.57 -1.00 -2.41
C ILE A 90 -11.94 -1.88 -1.21
N LEU A 91 -11.19 -1.78 -0.11
CA LEU A 91 -11.30 -2.70 1.02
C LEU A 91 -12.47 -2.36 1.96
N GLN A 92 -12.94 -1.11 1.97
CA GLN A 92 -14.10 -0.68 2.76
C GLN A 92 -15.38 -0.57 1.91
N GLY A 93 -15.33 -0.93 0.63
CA GLY A 93 -16.49 -0.84 -0.28
C GLY A 93 -17.00 0.58 -0.51
N LYS A 94 -16.14 1.60 -0.32
CA LYS A 94 -16.49 3.00 -0.56
C LYS A 94 -16.29 3.36 -2.03
N PRO A 95 -17.08 4.28 -2.60
CA PRO A 95 -16.88 4.73 -3.97
C PRO A 95 -15.47 5.34 -4.13
N LEU A 96 -14.73 4.88 -5.14
CA LEU A 96 -13.41 5.39 -5.48
C LEU A 96 -13.51 6.88 -5.81
N THR A 97 -12.87 7.72 -5.00
CA THR A 97 -12.69 9.13 -5.35
C THR A 97 -11.67 9.17 -6.48
N ILE A 98 -12.09 9.55 -7.68
CA ILE A 98 -11.21 9.68 -8.84
C ILE A 98 -10.12 10.69 -8.47
N THR A 99 -8.89 10.21 -8.27
CA THR A 99 -7.77 11.09 -7.95
C THR A 99 -7.47 11.97 -9.16
N ARG A 100 -6.99 13.21 -8.94
CA ARG A 100 -6.61 14.14 -10.04
C ARG A 100 -5.62 13.51 -11.03
N GLN A 101 -4.79 12.59 -10.54
CA GLN A 101 -3.83 11.81 -11.32
C GLN A 101 -4.51 10.90 -12.35
N ASP A 102 -5.70 10.38 -12.02
CA ASP A 102 -6.54 9.58 -12.90
C ASP A 102 -7.25 10.46 -13.97
N ILE A 103 -7.52 11.73 -13.65
CA ILE A 103 -8.01 12.70 -14.65
C ILE A 103 -6.93 13.01 -15.69
N GLU A 104 -5.68 13.22 -15.26
CA GLU A 104 -4.56 13.42 -16.20
C GLU A 104 -4.27 12.16 -17.03
N ASN A 105 -4.33 10.97 -16.41
CA ASN A 105 -4.16 9.71 -17.12
C ASN A 105 -5.31 9.44 -18.09
N ARG A 106 -6.57 9.72 -17.72
CA ARG A 106 -7.70 9.70 -18.66
C ARG A 106 -7.51 10.67 -19.81
N LYS A 107 -7.04 11.90 -19.54
CA LYS A 107 -6.72 12.86 -20.61
C LYS A 107 -5.62 12.34 -21.53
N ARG A 108 -4.62 11.63 -21.00
CA ARG A 108 -3.59 10.97 -21.83
C ARG A 108 -4.14 9.78 -22.62
N ALA A 109 -5.04 8.99 -22.05
CA ALA A 109 -5.68 7.87 -22.73
C ALA A 109 -6.71 8.32 -23.79
N LEU A 110 -7.35 9.47 -23.55
CA LEU A 110 -8.25 10.14 -24.50
C LEU A 110 -7.50 10.90 -25.59
N LYS A 111 -6.18 11.09 -25.48
CA LYS A 111 -5.38 11.51 -26.64
C LYS A 111 -5.44 10.34 -27.62
N PRO A 112 -6.05 10.51 -28.80
CA PRO A 112 -6.06 9.45 -29.80
C PRO A 112 -4.61 9.17 -30.15
N PHE A 113 -4.16 7.92 -29.98
CA PHE A 113 -2.85 7.44 -30.41
C PHE A 113 -2.60 7.61 -31.94
N LEU A 114 -3.55 8.20 -32.67
CA LEU A 114 -3.60 8.33 -34.12
C LEU A 114 -3.86 9.76 -34.64
N SER A 115 -3.99 10.78 -33.79
CA SER A 115 -4.31 12.14 -34.28
C SER A 115 -3.16 12.83 -35.04
N GLY A 116 -1.93 12.33 -34.93
CA GLY A 116 -0.76 12.83 -35.65
C GLY A 116 -0.59 12.28 -37.08
N ARG A 117 -1.46 11.37 -37.53
CA ARG A 117 -1.33 10.72 -38.84
C ARG A 117 -2.16 11.36 -39.96
N TRP A 118 -3.06 12.28 -39.61
CA TRP A 118 -3.99 12.93 -40.54
C TRP A 118 -3.63 14.39 -40.89
N TYR A 119 -2.74 15.03 -40.14
CA TYR A 119 -2.27 16.40 -40.42
C TYR A 119 -0.80 16.39 -40.89
N GLY A 120 -0.53 15.59 -41.92
CA GLY A 120 0.66 15.75 -42.77
C GLY A 120 0.26 16.53 -44.01
N VAL A 121 0.39 17.85 -43.95
CA VAL A 121 0.47 18.76 -45.11
C VAL A 121 1.68 19.64 -44.89
#